data_AF-A0A1F9S3A7-F1
#
_entry.id   AF-A0A1F9S3A7-F1
#
_cell.length_a   1.000
_cell.length_b   1.000
_cell.length_c   1.000
_cell.angle_alpha   90.00
_cell.angle_beta   90.00
_cell.angle_gamma   90.00
#
_symmetry.space_group_name_H-M   'P 1'
#
loop_
_entity.id
_entity.type
_entity.pdbx_description
1 polymer ?
#
loop_
_entity_poly.entity_id
_entity_poly.type
_entity_poly.pdbx_seq_one_letter_code
_entity_poly.pdbx_strand_id
1 'polypeptide(L)'
;MKLSREENAILEGRLGAGARKAMEILTALGALSGSPDMVEVRSVQVSGVSYANIGEHGLAFLEAWAAQGSRAVVPAFMNPGGADRRLWRSLGYPAAFVRKQNQVIAALEKLGVQPTLTCTPYHCGQTPAFGQHLAWAESSAVCFANSVAGARTNREGGPSAIAAALTGRTPRHTLHTDEGRRPTRLVEVGCRVKSVADAGALGYLIGKLVSEDPKGGVPYIVGVEPPDGPMRLTWLKALGAAMAASGSVGLYHLDRVTPEAVACGRALASRLAKRSVVAGLQDGHRALGTGRGAADLVAIGCPHASPDDLRHIAGLLKGRRVKTPLWIFVASDVRRQAKKDGSAAKLAKSGAILVSDTCIVVSPLKELGVKTVATDSAKAAFYLPSHHGVGVHFGATEDCVETALRGKHGA
;
A
#
# COMPACT_ATOMS: atom_id res chain seq x y z
N MET A 1 -12.24 -28.16 -4.19
CA MET A 1 -12.11 -27.09 -5.20
C MET A 1 -12.27 -27.71 -6.59
N LYS A 2 -13.16 -27.16 -7.42
CA LYS A 2 -13.43 -27.58 -8.79
C LYS A 2 -12.63 -26.70 -9.74
N LEU A 3 -11.84 -27.32 -10.61
CA LEU A 3 -11.06 -26.63 -11.63
C LEU A 3 -11.74 -26.69 -13.00
N SER A 4 -11.63 -25.61 -13.76
CA SER A 4 -12.10 -25.55 -15.15
C SER A 4 -11.21 -26.40 -16.08
N ARG A 5 -11.66 -26.63 -17.32
CA ARG A 5 -10.85 -27.33 -18.34
C ARG A 5 -9.53 -26.60 -18.61
N GLU A 6 -9.55 -25.27 -18.62
CA GLU A 6 -8.36 -24.45 -18.82
C GLU A 6 -7.40 -24.56 -17.63
N GLU A 7 -7.91 -24.51 -16.40
CA GLU A 7 -7.10 -24.63 -15.18
C GLU A 7 -6.44 -26.02 -15.06
N ASN A 8 -7.17 -27.09 -15.41
CA ASN A 8 -6.58 -28.43 -15.49
C ASN A 8 -5.51 -28.51 -16.59
N ALA A 9 -5.73 -27.87 -17.74
CA ALA A 9 -4.73 -27.81 -18.80
C ALA A 9 -3.44 -27.09 -18.37
N ILE A 10 -3.53 -26.09 -17.50
CA ILE A 10 -2.33 -25.45 -16.91
C ILE A 10 -1.59 -26.44 -16.00
N LEU A 11 -2.31 -27.21 -15.16
CA LEU A 11 -1.71 -28.26 -14.32
C LEU A 11 -1.04 -29.38 -15.15
N GLU A 12 -1.60 -29.70 -16.32
CA GLU A 12 -1.02 -30.62 -17.30
C GLU A 12 0.24 -30.06 -17.99
N GLY A 13 0.55 -28.77 -17.79
CA GLY A 13 1.77 -28.14 -18.31
C GLY A 13 1.61 -27.41 -19.63
N ARG A 14 0.39 -27.13 -20.11
CA ARG A 14 0.19 -26.45 -21.41
C ARG A 14 0.75 -25.03 -21.49
N LEU A 15 0.96 -24.36 -20.34
CA LEU A 15 1.59 -23.03 -20.26
C LEU A 15 3.05 -23.08 -19.74
N GLY A 16 3.67 -24.26 -19.79
CA GLY A 16 5.04 -24.48 -19.33
C GLY A 16 5.16 -24.76 -17.83
N ALA A 17 6.38 -25.13 -17.40
CA ALA A 17 6.65 -25.61 -16.05
C ALA A 17 6.37 -24.56 -14.96
N GLY A 18 6.69 -23.29 -15.21
CA GLY A 18 6.45 -22.20 -14.25
C GLY A 18 4.97 -21.95 -13.99
N ALA A 19 4.15 -21.96 -15.04
CA ALA A 19 2.70 -21.81 -14.93
C ALA A 19 2.04 -23.04 -14.29
N ARG A 20 2.52 -24.26 -14.59
CA ARG A 20 2.10 -25.46 -13.88
C ARG A 20 2.37 -25.35 -12.38
N LYS A 21 3.60 -24.97 -12.00
CA LYS A 21 3.97 -24.82 -10.58
C LYS A 21 3.14 -23.73 -9.89
N ALA A 22 2.89 -22.63 -10.59
CA ALA A 22 2.00 -21.57 -10.14
C ALA A 22 0.58 -22.10 -9.87
N MET A 23 0.02 -22.88 -10.80
CA MET A 23 -1.31 -23.45 -10.64
C MET A 23 -1.36 -24.45 -9.48
N GLU A 24 -0.34 -25.28 -9.28
CA GLU A 24 -0.23 -26.17 -8.09
C GLU A 24 -0.29 -25.37 -6.77
N ILE A 25 0.44 -24.24 -6.69
CA ILE A 25 0.43 -23.36 -5.51
C ILE A 25 -0.99 -22.80 -5.27
N LEU A 26 -1.62 -22.24 -6.31
CA LEU A 26 -2.96 -21.66 -6.18
C LEU A 26 -3.99 -22.72 -5.82
N THR A 27 -3.89 -23.93 -6.38
CA THR A 27 -4.77 -25.06 -6.06
C THR A 27 -4.66 -25.47 -4.60
N ALA A 28 -3.42 -25.57 -4.07
CA ALA A 28 -3.20 -25.85 -2.66
C ALA A 28 -3.74 -24.73 -1.75
N LEU A 29 -3.48 -23.46 -2.07
CA LEU A 29 -4.00 -22.31 -1.31
C LEU A 29 -5.53 -22.24 -1.33
N GLY A 30 -6.14 -22.53 -2.48
CA GLY A 30 -7.58 -22.61 -2.64
C GLY A 30 -8.19 -23.71 -1.78
N ALA A 31 -7.59 -24.89 -1.75
CA ALA A 31 -8.03 -26.00 -0.89
C ALA A 31 -7.92 -25.64 0.61
N LEU A 32 -6.81 -25.05 1.05
CA LEU A 32 -6.61 -24.60 2.43
C LEU A 32 -7.61 -23.54 2.86
N SER A 33 -8.02 -22.68 1.92
CA SER A 33 -8.97 -21.59 2.17
C SER A 33 -10.44 -22.01 2.02
N GLY A 34 -10.71 -23.30 1.74
CA GLY A 34 -12.06 -23.81 1.52
C GLY A 34 -12.72 -23.25 0.24
N SER A 35 -11.92 -22.81 -0.72
CA SER A 35 -12.42 -22.19 -1.95
C SER A 35 -13.09 -23.23 -2.86
N PRO A 36 -14.31 -22.96 -3.35
CA PRO A 36 -15.03 -23.90 -4.21
C PRO A 36 -14.42 -23.98 -5.61
N ASP A 37 -13.86 -22.89 -6.12
CA ASP A 37 -13.38 -22.70 -7.49
C ASP A 37 -12.38 -21.52 -7.60
N MET A 38 -11.89 -21.26 -8.81
CA MET A 38 -11.01 -20.12 -9.11
C MET A 38 -11.80 -18.98 -9.77
N VAL A 39 -11.22 -17.78 -9.77
CA VAL A 39 -11.67 -16.63 -10.55
C VAL A 39 -10.57 -16.13 -11.47
N GLU A 40 -10.98 -15.60 -12.62
CA GLU A 40 -10.09 -14.85 -13.51
C GLU A 40 -9.75 -13.51 -12.88
N VAL A 41 -8.47 -13.13 -12.94
CA VAL A 41 -8.01 -11.83 -12.46
C VAL A 41 -7.72 -10.89 -13.61
N ARG A 42 -8.16 -9.63 -13.50
CA ARG A 42 -7.86 -8.62 -14.53
C ARG A 42 -6.41 -8.14 -14.46
N SER A 43 -5.89 -8.00 -13.25
CA SER A 43 -4.53 -7.55 -13.03
C SER A 43 -3.96 -8.06 -11.72
N VAL A 44 -2.64 -8.01 -11.64
CA VAL A 44 -1.85 -8.54 -10.54
C VAL A 44 -0.86 -7.50 -10.03
N GLN A 45 -0.74 -7.39 -8.72
CA GLN A 45 0.32 -6.60 -8.09
C GLN A 45 1.23 -7.53 -7.29
N VAL A 46 2.49 -7.61 -7.71
CA VAL A 46 3.50 -8.47 -7.07
C VAL A 46 4.18 -7.72 -5.92
N SER A 47 4.19 -8.34 -4.73
CA SER A 47 4.97 -7.90 -3.57
C SER A 47 6.33 -8.62 -3.50
N GLY A 48 7.11 -8.38 -2.45
CA GLY A 48 8.45 -8.97 -2.34
C GLY A 48 9.44 -8.38 -3.35
N VAL A 49 9.30 -7.10 -3.70
CA VAL A 49 10.17 -6.43 -4.68
C VAL A 49 11.40 -5.83 -4.01
N SER A 50 11.32 -5.42 -2.73
CA SER A 50 12.49 -4.90 -2.02
C SER A 50 13.44 -6.02 -1.62
N TYR A 51 14.72 -5.89 -1.99
CA TYR A 51 15.78 -6.79 -1.57
C TYR A 51 15.94 -6.81 -0.04
N ALA A 52 15.64 -5.69 0.65
CA ALA A 52 15.65 -5.64 2.11
C ALA A 52 14.66 -6.62 2.75
N ASN A 53 13.55 -6.92 2.06
CA ASN A 53 12.51 -7.80 2.58
C ASN A 53 12.77 -9.27 2.24
N ILE A 54 13.27 -9.55 1.02
CA ILE A 54 13.32 -10.92 0.49
C ILE A 54 14.71 -11.56 0.61
N GLY A 55 15.77 -10.75 0.74
CA GLY A 55 17.15 -11.20 0.83
C GLY A 55 17.61 -12.08 -0.34
N GLU A 56 18.70 -12.80 -0.11
CA GLU A 56 19.33 -13.65 -1.13
C GLU A 56 18.44 -14.83 -1.53
N HIS A 57 17.74 -15.45 -0.56
CA HIS A 57 16.86 -16.59 -0.84
C HIS A 57 15.66 -16.20 -1.69
N GLY A 58 15.06 -15.04 -1.44
CA GLY A 58 13.98 -14.53 -2.27
C GLY A 58 14.45 -14.16 -3.67
N LEU A 59 15.64 -13.56 -3.80
CA LEU A 59 16.23 -13.30 -5.11
C LEU A 59 16.48 -14.61 -5.89
N ALA A 60 17.11 -15.60 -5.27
CA ALA A 60 17.37 -16.90 -5.88
C ALA A 60 16.07 -17.61 -6.30
N PHE A 61 15.02 -17.51 -5.49
CA PHE A 61 13.69 -18.02 -5.84
C PHE A 61 13.12 -17.34 -7.10
N LEU A 62 13.20 -16.01 -7.18
CA LEU A 62 12.72 -15.27 -8.36
C LEU A 62 13.53 -15.60 -9.62
N GLU A 63 14.86 -15.71 -9.49
CA GLU A 63 15.73 -16.09 -10.61
C GLU A 63 15.45 -17.52 -11.09
N ALA A 64 15.28 -18.46 -10.18
CA ALA A 64 14.91 -19.85 -10.49
C ALA A 64 13.55 -19.93 -11.17
N TRP A 65 12.57 -19.13 -10.74
CA TRP A 65 11.26 -19.12 -11.38
C TRP A 65 11.30 -18.45 -12.76
N ALA A 66 12.02 -17.34 -12.89
CA ALA A 66 12.25 -16.68 -14.17
C ALA A 66 12.95 -17.59 -15.19
N ALA A 67 13.88 -18.43 -14.74
CA ALA A 67 14.58 -19.40 -15.58
C ALA A 67 13.66 -20.49 -16.17
N GLN A 68 12.47 -20.71 -15.61
CA GLN A 68 11.48 -21.66 -16.14
C GLN A 68 10.76 -21.14 -17.40
N GLY A 69 10.98 -19.88 -17.79
CA GLY A 69 10.52 -19.30 -19.06
C GLY A 69 9.04 -18.91 -19.11
N SER A 70 8.26 -19.14 -18.06
CA SER A 70 6.88 -18.66 -17.97
C SER A 70 6.84 -17.14 -17.79
N ARG A 71 5.83 -16.50 -18.40
CA ARG A 71 5.60 -15.05 -18.31
C ARG A 71 4.17 -14.78 -17.88
N ALA A 72 3.95 -13.61 -17.30
CA ALA A 72 2.64 -13.16 -16.89
C ALA A 72 1.67 -13.16 -18.09
N VAL A 73 0.49 -13.75 -17.90
CA VAL A 73 -0.57 -13.85 -18.93
C VAL A 73 -1.64 -12.76 -18.77
N VAL A 74 -1.54 -11.97 -17.70
CA VAL A 74 -2.38 -10.80 -17.40
C VAL A 74 -1.49 -9.61 -17.04
N PRO A 75 -2.00 -8.35 -17.13
CA PRO A 75 -1.27 -7.17 -16.65
C PRO A 75 -0.77 -7.35 -15.21
N ALA A 76 0.54 -7.41 -15.04
CA ALA A 76 1.20 -7.58 -13.74
C ALA A 76 2.17 -6.43 -13.50
N PHE A 77 2.23 -5.92 -12.27
CA PHE A 77 3.06 -4.77 -11.93
C PHE A 77 3.66 -4.87 -10.53
N MET A 78 4.80 -4.21 -10.34
CA MET A 78 5.61 -4.32 -9.13
C MET A 78 5.22 -3.30 -8.05
N ASN A 79 5.17 -3.75 -6.80
CA ASN A 79 5.25 -2.89 -5.60
C ASN A 79 6.61 -2.12 -5.58
N PRO A 80 6.81 -1.09 -4.75
CA PRO A 80 8.09 -0.39 -4.66
C PRO A 80 9.24 -1.34 -4.32
N GLY A 81 10.39 -1.08 -4.93
CA GLY A 81 11.66 -1.67 -4.52
C GLY A 81 12.22 -0.99 -3.27
N GLY A 82 13.47 -1.30 -2.94
CA GLY A 82 14.15 -0.72 -1.78
C GLY A 82 14.99 0.52 -2.08
N ALA A 83 15.14 0.96 -3.34
CA ALA A 83 15.93 2.14 -3.69
C ALA A 83 15.44 2.84 -4.98
N ASP A 84 15.57 4.17 -5.03
CA ASP A 84 15.30 4.95 -6.24
C ASP A 84 16.38 4.67 -7.30
N ARG A 85 16.00 4.09 -8.44
CA ARG A 85 16.95 3.65 -9.48
C ARG A 85 17.75 4.81 -10.11
N ARG A 86 17.26 6.05 -9.99
CA ARG A 86 17.87 7.25 -10.57
C ARG A 86 18.66 8.05 -9.54
N LEU A 87 18.09 8.24 -8.36
CA LEU A 87 18.63 9.14 -7.33
C LEU A 87 19.42 8.43 -6.22
N TRP A 88 19.54 7.09 -6.28
CA TRP A 88 20.17 6.30 -5.21
C TRP A 88 21.53 6.84 -4.74
N ARG A 89 22.41 7.26 -5.67
CA ARG A 89 23.75 7.79 -5.34
C ARG A 89 23.64 9.07 -4.50
N SER A 90 22.87 10.05 -4.98
CA SER A 90 22.67 11.33 -4.28
C SER A 90 21.92 11.20 -2.96
N LEU A 91 21.14 10.13 -2.81
CA LEU A 91 20.37 9.84 -1.59
C LEU A 91 21.15 8.94 -0.61
N GLY A 92 22.38 8.54 -0.93
CA GLY A 92 23.26 7.77 -0.04
C GLY A 92 22.99 6.27 0.02
N TYR A 93 22.15 5.71 -0.87
CA TYR A 93 21.89 4.26 -0.87
C TYR A 93 23.16 3.47 -1.21
N PRO A 94 23.48 2.39 -0.47
CA PRO A 94 24.68 1.61 -0.75
C PRO A 94 24.66 0.93 -2.11
N ALA A 95 25.76 1.05 -2.86
CA ALA A 95 25.86 0.49 -4.21
C ALA A 95 25.65 -1.04 -4.25
N ALA A 96 26.11 -1.75 -3.22
CA ALA A 96 25.90 -3.20 -3.11
C ALA A 96 24.40 -3.56 -2.98
N PHE A 97 23.66 -2.83 -2.15
CA PHE A 97 22.23 -2.98 -2.00
C PHE A 97 21.49 -2.70 -3.31
N VAL A 98 21.83 -1.60 -3.99
CA VAL A 98 21.20 -1.22 -5.27
C VAL A 98 21.45 -2.26 -6.38
N ARG A 99 22.64 -2.87 -6.43
CA ARG A 99 22.92 -3.96 -7.37
C ARG A 99 21.99 -5.15 -7.16
N LYS A 100 21.86 -5.62 -5.91
CA LYS A 100 20.94 -6.71 -5.56
C LYS A 100 19.48 -6.34 -5.83
N GLN A 101 19.08 -5.11 -5.50
CA GLN A 101 17.74 -4.60 -5.81
C GLN A 101 17.43 -4.62 -7.31
N ASN A 102 18.39 -4.26 -8.16
CA ASN A 102 18.19 -4.30 -9.61
C ASN A 102 18.12 -5.75 -10.15
N GLN A 103 18.78 -6.72 -9.52
CA GLN A 103 18.64 -8.13 -9.87
C GLN A 103 17.22 -8.64 -9.57
N VAL A 104 16.64 -8.25 -8.43
CA VAL A 104 15.24 -8.58 -8.08
C VAL A 104 14.29 -8.03 -9.14
N ILE A 105 14.46 -6.76 -9.52
CA ILE A 105 13.63 -6.12 -10.55
C ILE A 105 13.79 -6.85 -11.88
N ALA A 106 15.02 -7.15 -12.30
CA ALA A 106 15.29 -7.84 -13.56
C ALA A 106 14.68 -9.26 -13.60
N ALA A 107 14.68 -9.99 -12.48
CA ALA A 107 14.06 -11.31 -12.39
C ALA A 107 12.53 -11.23 -12.60
N LEU A 108 11.88 -10.24 -11.97
CA LEU A 108 10.45 -9.99 -12.15
C LEU A 108 10.11 -9.48 -13.57
N GLU A 109 10.97 -8.67 -14.19
CA GLU A 109 10.81 -8.23 -15.59
C GLU A 109 10.87 -9.42 -16.57
N LYS A 110 11.76 -10.40 -16.32
CA LYS A 110 11.82 -11.64 -17.12
C LYS A 110 10.51 -12.43 -17.04
N LEU A 111 9.86 -12.45 -15.86
CA LEU A 111 8.52 -13.01 -15.67
C LEU A 111 7.40 -12.17 -16.31
N GLY A 112 7.71 -11.07 -17.01
CA GLY A 112 6.72 -10.21 -17.67
C GLY A 112 6.01 -9.23 -16.74
N VAL A 113 6.49 -9.05 -15.50
CA VAL A 113 5.94 -8.09 -14.54
C VAL A 113 6.52 -6.70 -14.82
N GLN A 114 5.66 -5.69 -14.94
CA GLN A 114 6.08 -4.34 -15.26
C GLN A 114 6.71 -3.63 -14.04
N PRO A 115 7.87 -2.97 -14.20
CA PRO A 115 8.57 -2.30 -13.11
C PRO A 115 7.95 -0.92 -12.80
N THR A 116 6.65 -0.88 -12.50
CA THR A 116 5.97 0.37 -12.10
C THR A 116 6.41 0.87 -10.73
N LEU A 117 6.89 -0.05 -9.87
CA LEU A 117 7.54 0.18 -8.58
C LEU A 117 6.74 1.13 -7.68
N THR A 118 5.44 0.83 -7.52
CA THR A 118 4.51 1.69 -6.78
C THR A 118 3.49 0.92 -5.96
N CYS A 119 3.20 1.42 -4.77
CA CYS A 119 2.13 0.93 -3.90
C CYS A 119 0.77 1.58 -4.21
N THR A 120 0.74 2.52 -5.16
CA THR A 120 -0.47 3.23 -5.63
C THR A 120 -0.66 3.05 -7.14
N PRO A 121 -0.90 1.81 -7.61
CA PRO A 121 -1.03 1.53 -9.05
C PRO A 121 -2.20 2.31 -9.69
N TYR A 122 -3.24 2.63 -8.92
CA TYR A 122 -4.37 3.48 -9.30
C TYR A 122 -4.00 4.95 -9.58
N HIS A 123 -2.82 5.43 -9.17
CA HIS A 123 -2.29 6.73 -9.62
C HIS A 123 -1.49 6.63 -10.93
N CYS A 124 -1.33 5.42 -11.48
CA CYS A 124 -0.52 5.13 -12.67
C CYS A 124 -1.35 4.42 -13.76
N GLY A 125 -2.65 4.73 -13.84
CA GLY A 125 -3.55 4.18 -14.87
C GLY A 125 -4.07 2.77 -14.60
N GLN A 126 -3.73 2.14 -13.48
CA GLN A 126 -4.26 0.82 -13.08
C GLN A 126 -5.39 0.99 -12.06
N THR A 127 -6.47 1.67 -12.47
CA THR A 127 -7.66 1.87 -11.63
C THR A 127 -8.64 0.71 -11.84
N PRO A 128 -8.94 -0.11 -10.81
CA PRO A 128 -9.89 -1.21 -10.96
C PRO A 128 -11.32 -0.73 -11.19
N ALA A 129 -12.11 -1.55 -11.88
CA ALA A 129 -13.55 -1.36 -11.98
C ALA A 129 -14.29 -2.04 -10.81
N PHE A 130 -15.50 -1.55 -10.51
CA PHE A 130 -16.38 -2.17 -9.52
C PHE A 130 -16.65 -3.64 -9.87
N GLY A 131 -16.59 -4.53 -8.86
CA GLY A 131 -16.82 -5.97 -9.00
C GLY A 131 -15.67 -6.75 -9.64
N GLN A 132 -14.65 -6.08 -10.18
CA GLN A 132 -13.54 -6.74 -10.88
C GLN A 132 -12.67 -7.56 -9.94
N HIS A 133 -12.35 -8.80 -10.32
CA HIS A 133 -11.43 -9.65 -9.58
C HIS A 133 -9.98 -9.31 -9.91
N LEU A 134 -9.14 -9.18 -8.88
CA LEU A 134 -7.71 -8.87 -8.97
C LEU A 134 -6.92 -9.78 -8.03
N ALA A 135 -5.62 -9.90 -8.26
CA ALA A 135 -4.69 -10.53 -7.31
C ALA A 135 -3.61 -9.51 -6.89
N TRP A 136 -3.95 -8.63 -5.95
CA TRP A 136 -3.03 -7.58 -5.49
C TRP A 136 -2.43 -7.93 -4.13
N ALA A 137 -1.13 -7.66 -3.97
CA ALA A 137 -0.42 -8.01 -2.74
C ALA A 137 -0.19 -6.82 -1.78
N GLU A 138 -0.15 -5.58 -2.29
CA GLU A 138 0.15 -4.43 -1.44
C GLU A 138 -1.03 -4.06 -0.54
N SER A 139 -0.83 -4.07 0.78
CA SER A 139 -1.92 -3.97 1.76
C SER A 139 -2.80 -2.73 1.61
N SER A 140 -2.20 -1.57 1.32
CA SER A 140 -2.94 -0.34 1.08
C SER A 140 -3.63 -0.31 -0.27
N ALA A 141 -3.07 -0.97 -1.29
CA ALA A 141 -3.68 -1.05 -2.60
C ALA A 141 -4.87 -2.01 -2.60
N VAL A 142 -4.76 -3.14 -1.88
CA VAL A 142 -5.85 -4.08 -1.61
C VAL A 142 -7.03 -3.37 -0.94
N CYS A 143 -6.75 -2.64 0.15
CA CYS A 143 -7.77 -1.91 0.88
C CYS A 143 -8.46 -0.85 0.00
N PHE A 144 -7.69 -0.11 -0.80
CA PHE A 144 -8.21 0.86 -1.76
C PHE A 144 -9.06 0.19 -2.86
N ALA A 145 -8.56 -0.88 -3.47
CA ALA A 145 -9.26 -1.60 -4.52
C ALA A 145 -10.60 -2.12 -4.03
N ASN A 146 -10.63 -2.75 -2.86
CA ASN A 146 -11.86 -3.29 -2.28
C ASN A 146 -12.85 -2.21 -1.85
N SER A 147 -12.38 -1.19 -1.12
CA SER A 147 -13.25 -0.23 -0.42
C SER A 147 -13.59 0.98 -1.27
N VAL A 148 -12.62 1.55 -1.99
CA VAL A 148 -12.78 2.79 -2.76
C VAL A 148 -13.23 2.49 -4.19
N ALA A 149 -12.63 1.49 -4.84
CA ALA A 149 -13.00 1.11 -6.21
C ALA A 149 -14.13 0.06 -6.28
N GLY A 150 -14.38 -0.67 -5.19
CA GLY A 150 -15.37 -1.77 -5.16
C GLY A 150 -14.93 -3.02 -5.93
N ALA A 151 -13.64 -3.15 -6.23
CA ALA A 151 -13.07 -4.36 -6.80
C ALA A 151 -12.97 -5.48 -5.75
N ARG A 152 -12.52 -6.65 -6.17
CA ARG A 152 -12.48 -7.87 -5.35
C ARG A 152 -11.08 -8.46 -5.37
N THR A 153 -10.37 -8.37 -4.25
CA THR A 153 -9.04 -8.95 -4.12
C THR A 153 -8.74 -9.34 -2.68
N ASN A 154 -8.19 -10.53 -2.48
CA ASN A 154 -7.56 -10.88 -1.22
C ASN A 154 -6.19 -10.21 -1.10
N ARG A 155 -5.60 -10.25 0.09
CA ARG A 155 -4.21 -9.82 0.26
C ARG A 155 -3.28 -10.96 -0.16
N GLU A 156 -2.81 -10.89 -1.40
CA GLU A 156 -1.91 -11.91 -1.94
C GLU A 156 -0.54 -11.90 -1.26
N GLY A 157 0.06 -13.08 -1.10
CA GLY A 157 1.46 -13.24 -0.77
C GLY A 157 2.36 -13.02 -1.98
N GLY A 158 3.67 -12.87 -1.78
CA GLY A 158 4.63 -12.72 -2.88
C GLY A 158 4.55 -13.87 -3.90
N PRO A 159 4.69 -15.14 -3.47
CA PRO A 159 4.59 -16.28 -4.36
C PRO A 159 3.20 -16.45 -5.00
N SER A 160 2.10 -16.20 -4.27
CA SER A 160 0.74 -16.36 -4.80
C SER A 160 0.40 -15.28 -5.83
N ALA A 161 0.87 -14.04 -5.64
CA ALA A 161 0.74 -13.00 -6.65
C ALA A 161 1.48 -13.35 -7.94
N ILE A 162 2.72 -13.84 -7.86
CA ILE A 162 3.44 -14.30 -9.05
C ILE A 162 2.70 -15.46 -9.71
N ALA A 163 2.21 -16.42 -8.92
CA ALA A 163 1.44 -17.52 -9.44
C ALA A 163 0.18 -17.04 -10.19
N ALA A 164 -0.56 -16.09 -9.63
CA ALA A 164 -1.72 -15.47 -10.27
C ALA A 164 -1.35 -14.71 -11.56
N ALA A 165 -0.17 -14.08 -11.62
CA ALA A 165 0.31 -13.45 -12.85
C ALA A 165 0.54 -14.47 -13.97
N LEU A 166 1.13 -15.63 -13.64
CA LEU A 166 1.47 -16.68 -14.60
C LEU A 166 0.27 -17.51 -15.07
N THR A 167 -0.80 -17.57 -14.28
CA THR A 167 -2.00 -18.36 -14.61
C THR A 167 -3.20 -17.51 -15.03
N GLY A 168 -3.25 -16.24 -14.62
CA GLY A 168 -4.43 -15.39 -14.76
C GLY A 168 -5.57 -15.77 -13.80
N ARG A 169 -5.29 -16.55 -12.76
CA ARG A 169 -6.28 -17.11 -11.83
C ARG A 169 -5.91 -16.83 -10.37
N THR A 170 -6.91 -16.73 -9.49
CA THR A 170 -6.73 -16.80 -8.03
C THR A 170 -7.92 -17.54 -7.39
N PRO A 171 -7.77 -18.22 -6.24
CA PRO A 171 -8.90 -18.92 -5.62
C PRO A 171 -10.01 -17.96 -5.16
N ARG A 172 -11.27 -18.31 -5.43
CA ARG A 172 -12.44 -17.50 -5.06
C ARG A 172 -12.81 -17.75 -3.61
N HIS A 173 -12.22 -16.99 -2.70
CA HIS A 173 -12.58 -17.02 -1.27
C HIS A 173 -12.53 -15.63 -0.64
N THR A 174 -13.06 -15.51 0.58
CA THR A 174 -13.03 -14.29 1.40
C THR A 174 -13.48 -13.05 0.62
N LEU A 175 -12.61 -12.10 0.29
CA LEU A 175 -12.99 -10.82 -0.31
C LEU A 175 -13.37 -10.93 -1.79
N HIS A 176 -13.23 -12.12 -2.38
CA HIS A 176 -13.81 -12.44 -3.68
C HIS A 176 -15.29 -12.83 -3.62
N THR A 177 -15.85 -13.14 -2.45
CA THR A 177 -17.26 -13.54 -2.31
C THR A 177 -18.09 -12.43 -1.65
N ASP A 178 -19.39 -12.40 -1.91
CA ASP A 178 -20.28 -11.42 -1.26
C ASP A 178 -20.35 -11.63 0.26
N GLU A 179 -20.28 -12.89 0.69
CA GLU A 179 -20.33 -13.24 2.11
C GLU A 179 -19.08 -12.77 2.86
N GLY A 180 -17.88 -12.96 2.30
CA GLY A 180 -16.64 -12.52 2.94
C GLY A 180 -16.46 -11.00 2.97
N ARG A 181 -17.29 -10.26 2.23
CA ARG A 181 -17.29 -8.78 2.20
C ARG A 181 -18.29 -8.15 3.16
N ARG A 182 -19.15 -8.96 3.81
CA ARG A 182 -20.09 -8.47 4.81
C ARG A 182 -19.33 -7.88 6.00
N PRO A 183 -19.77 -6.73 6.54
CA PRO A 183 -19.13 -6.14 7.70
C PRO A 183 -19.23 -7.07 8.91
N THR A 184 -18.20 -7.06 9.76
CA THR A 184 -18.14 -7.85 11.00
C THR A 184 -18.35 -6.98 12.25
N ARG A 185 -18.14 -5.66 12.12
CA ARG A 185 -18.22 -4.71 13.22
C ARG A 185 -18.70 -3.35 12.74
N LEU A 186 -19.65 -2.75 13.46
CA LEU A 186 -20.02 -1.34 13.29
C LEU A 186 -19.10 -0.47 14.14
N VAL A 187 -18.49 0.55 13.56
CA VAL A 187 -17.63 1.51 14.24
C VAL A 187 -18.21 2.91 14.09
N GLU A 188 -18.56 3.53 15.22
CA GLU A 188 -19.04 4.90 15.28
C GLU A 188 -17.91 5.85 15.64
N VAL A 189 -17.72 6.88 14.82
CA VAL A 189 -16.69 7.91 15.03
C VAL A 189 -17.35 9.12 15.68
N GLY A 190 -17.01 9.36 16.94
CA GLY A 190 -17.56 10.45 17.76
C GLY A 190 -16.71 11.72 17.80
N CYS A 191 -15.71 11.83 16.91
CA CYS A 191 -14.76 12.93 16.90
C CYS A 191 -14.53 13.48 15.48
N ARG A 192 -13.96 14.69 15.40
CA ARG A 192 -13.62 15.30 14.11
C ARG A 192 -12.33 14.70 13.55
N VAL A 193 -12.31 14.43 12.25
CA VAL A 193 -11.16 13.86 11.53
C VAL A 193 -10.78 14.85 10.42
N LYS A 194 -9.89 15.79 10.72
CA LYS A 194 -9.67 16.98 9.87
C LYS A 194 -8.56 16.77 8.84
N SER A 195 -7.50 16.07 9.24
CA SER A 195 -6.29 15.91 8.44
C SER A 195 -6.11 14.48 7.90
N VAL A 196 -5.17 14.31 6.96
CA VAL A 196 -4.73 12.99 6.48
C VAL A 196 -4.13 12.16 7.63
N ALA A 197 -3.41 12.81 8.54
CA ALA A 197 -2.87 12.16 9.74
C ALA A 197 -3.98 11.72 10.68
N ASP A 198 -5.05 12.51 10.86
CA ASP A 198 -6.21 12.10 11.65
C ASP A 198 -6.90 10.87 11.03
N ALA A 199 -7.04 10.82 9.70
CA ALA A 199 -7.57 9.66 8.99
C ALA A 199 -6.70 8.42 9.23
N GLY A 200 -5.38 8.60 9.23
CA GLY A 200 -4.41 7.55 9.58
C GLY A 200 -4.52 7.10 11.04
N ALA A 201 -4.65 8.03 11.99
CA ALA A 201 -4.83 7.71 13.40
C ALA A 201 -6.14 6.96 13.65
N LEU A 202 -7.22 7.40 13.03
CA LEU A 202 -8.50 6.70 13.04
C LEU A 202 -8.35 5.29 12.48
N GLY A 203 -7.75 5.15 11.30
CA GLY A 203 -7.54 3.84 10.68
C GLY A 203 -6.67 2.92 11.52
N TYR A 204 -5.65 3.45 12.18
CA TYR A 204 -4.83 2.69 13.12
C TYR A 204 -5.67 2.11 14.27
N LEU A 205 -6.50 2.95 14.91
CA LEU A 205 -7.38 2.55 16.01
C LEU A 205 -8.42 1.52 15.57
N ILE A 206 -9.07 1.74 14.42
CA ILE A 206 -10.04 0.78 13.87
C ILE A 206 -9.36 -0.55 13.55
N GLY A 207 -8.19 -0.53 12.91
CA GLY A 207 -7.43 -1.74 12.61
C GLY A 207 -7.10 -2.53 13.88
N LYS A 208 -6.72 -1.86 14.97
CA LYS A 208 -6.52 -2.50 16.28
C LYS A 208 -7.81 -3.14 16.80
N LEU A 209 -8.94 -2.44 16.75
CA LEU A 209 -10.25 -2.94 17.21
C LEU A 209 -10.72 -4.20 16.45
N VAL A 210 -10.39 -4.31 15.16
CA VAL A 210 -10.81 -5.44 14.33
C VAL A 210 -9.74 -6.53 14.18
N SER A 211 -8.52 -6.30 14.69
CA SER A 211 -7.43 -7.29 14.67
C SER A 211 -7.74 -8.55 15.48
N GLU A 212 -8.69 -8.46 16.41
CA GLU A 212 -9.19 -9.58 17.23
C GLU A 212 -10.19 -10.48 16.48
N ASP A 213 -10.68 -10.08 15.30
CA ASP A 213 -11.63 -10.89 14.54
C ASP A 213 -10.89 -12.05 13.82
N PRO A 214 -11.17 -13.33 14.18
CA PRO A 214 -10.39 -14.48 13.69
C PRO A 214 -10.41 -14.68 12.17
N LYS A 215 -11.40 -14.11 11.49
CA LYS A 215 -11.62 -14.23 10.03
C LYS A 215 -11.15 -12.99 9.25
N GLY A 216 -10.48 -12.04 9.91
CA GLY A 216 -10.17 -10.73 9.36
C GLY A 216 -11.40 -9.83 9.41
N GLY A 217 -11.37 -8.81 10.28
CA GLY A 217 -12.54 -7.96 10.47
C GLY A 217 -12.77 -6.97 9.33
N VAL A 218 -14.04 -6.77 8.98
CA VAL A 218 -14.50 -5.83 7.96
C VAL A 218 -15.32 -4.74 8.68
N PRO A 219 -14.72 -3.57 8.98
CA PRO A 219 -15.45 -2.51 9.67
C PRO A 219 -16.45 -1.81 8.75
N TYR A 220 -17.65 -1.54 9.28
CA TYR A 220 -18.57 -0.55 8.74
C TYR A 220 -18.47 0.72 9.59
N ILE A 221 -18.05 1.82 8.98
CA ILE A 221 -17.67 3.06 9.66
C ILE A 221 -18.76 4.10 9.45
N VAL A 222 -19.23 4.73 10.53
CA VAL A 222 -20.23 5.81 10.53
C VAL A 222 -19.73 7.02 11.33
N GLY A 223 -20.34 8.19 11.12
CA GLY A 223 -20.06 9.40 11.91
C GLY A 223 -18.85 10.22 11.43
N VAL A 224 -18.28 9.86 10.27
CA VAL A 224 -17.18 10.59 9.64
C VAL A 224 -17.31 10.54 8.12
N GLU A 225 -16.89 11.61 7.47
CA GLU A 225 -16.82 11.72 6.01
C GLU A 225 -15.44 12.26 5.62
N PRO A 226 -14.89 11.83 4.46
CA PRO A 226 -13.65 12.41 3.95
C PRO A 226 -13.92 13.87 3.50
N PRO A 227 -12.89 14.73 3.46
CA PRO A 227 -13.06 16.10 2.99
C PRO A 227 -13.52 16.15 1.53
N ASP A 228 -14.21 17.24 1.18
CA ASP A 228 -14.51 17.54 -0.21
C ASP A 228 -13.27 17.95 -1.01
N GLY A 229 -13.36 17.85 -2.33
CA GLY A 229 -12.31 18.29 -3.23
C GLY A 229 -11.11 17.33 -3.36
N PRO A 230 -9.93 17.84 -3.75
CA PRO A 230 -8.83 17.02 -4.26
C PRO A 230 -8.19 16.11 -3.21
N MET A 231 -8.32 16.42 -1.92
CA MET A 231 -7.74 15.62 -0.84
C MET A 231 -8.58 14.40 -0.44
N ARG A 232 -9.79 14.24 -0.99
CA ARG A 232 -10.71 13.15 -0.65
C ARG A 232 -10.08 11.77 -0.82
N LEU A 233 -9.43 11.52 -1.97
CA LEU A 233 -8.79 10.23 -2.24
C LEU A 233 -7.57 9.99 -1.36
N THR A 234 -6.78 11.03 -1.06
CA THR A 234 -5.65 10.92 -0.13
C THR A 234 -6.13 10.54 1.27
N TRP A 235 -7.21 11.14 1.74
CA TRP A 235 -7.80 10.83 3.04
C TRP A 235 -8.27 9.37 3.11
N LEU A 236 -9.01 8.89 2.09
CA LEU A 236 -9.47 7.50 2.02
C LEU A 236 -8.31 6.50 1.95
N LYS A 237 -7.28 6.83 1.14
CA LYS A 237 -6.03 6.08 1.03
C LYS A 237 -5.33 5.95 2.39
N ALA A 238 -5.22 7.05 3.14
CA ALA A 238 -4.58 7.06 4.46
C ALA A 238 -5.36 6.24 5.50
N LEU A 239 -6.68 6.39 5.54
CA LEU A 239 -7.56 5.61 6.41
C LEU A 239 -7.39 4.10 6.16
N GLY A 240 -7.54 3.66 4.90
CA GLY A 240 -7.41 2.26 4.52
C GLY A 240 -6.01 1.70 4.75
N ALA A 241 -4.97 2.47 4.41
CA ALA A 241 -3.58 2.06 4.61
C ALA A 241 -3.24 1.82 6.08
N ALA A 242 -3.76 2.65 6.98
CA ALA A 242 -3.53 2.50 8.42
C ALA A 242 -4.25 1.27 8.99
N MET A 243 -5.53 1.05 8.63
CA MET A 243 -6.27 -0.16 9.02
C MET A 243 -5.60 -1.44 8.51
N ALA A 244 -5.12 -1.42 7.27
CA ALA A 244 -4.41 -2.54 6.67
C ALA A 244 -3.07 -2.83 7.39
N ALA A 245 -2.41 -1.79 7.92
CA ALA A 245 -1.16 -1.94 8.66
C ALA A 245 -1.37 -2.48 10.08
N SER A 246 -2.29 -1.91 10.86
CA SER A 246 -2.48 -2.26 12.27
C SER A 246 -3.42 -3.45 12.52
N GLY A 247 -4.29 -3.76 11.55
CA GLY A 247 -5.35 -4.78 11.70
C GLY A 247 -5.47 -5.78 10.56
N SER A 248 -4.59 -5.73 9.55
CA SER A 248 -4.69 -6.56 8.35
C SER A 248 -6.04 -6.44 7.61
N VAL A 249 -6.70 -5.28 7.74
CA VAL A 249 -7.99 -5.02 7.08
C VAL A 249 -7.81 -4.93 5.57
N GLY A 250 -8.50 -5.81 4.84
CA GLY A 250 -8.51 -5.83 3.38
C GLY A 250 -9.68 -5.07 2.74
N LEU A 251 -10.74 -4.78 3.50
CA LEU A 251 -11.95 -4.08 3.07
C LEU A 251 -12.54 -3.31 4.25
N TYR A 252 -13.00 -2.09 4.01
CA TYR A 252 -13.86 -1.35 4.93
C TYR A 252 -15.05 -0.77 4.17
N HIS A 253 -16.13 -0.52 4.89
CA HIS A 253 -17.28 0.24 4.41
C HIS A 253 -17.30 1.57 5.12
N LEU A 254 -17.38 2.67 4.38
CA LEU A 254 -17.60 4.00 4.94
C LEU A 254 -18.98 4.49 4.50
N ASP A 255 -19.86 4.74 5.46
CA ASP A 255 -21.26 5.09 5.27
C ASP A 255 -21.40 6.20 4.21
N ARG A 256 -22.25 5.98 3.20
CA ARG A 256 -22.52 6.93 2.10
C ARG A 256 -21.31 7.30 1.21
N VAL A 257 -20.15 6.68 1.40
CA VAL A 257 -18.91 7.01 0.67
C VAL A 257 -18.43 5.86 -0.20
N THR A 258 -18.23 4.67 0.38
CA THR A 258 -17.71 3.51 -0.38
C THR A 258 -18.82 2.87 -1.20
N PRO A 259 -18.54 2.33 -2.42
CA PRO A 259 -19.57 1.88 -3.35
C PRO A 259 -20.60 0.91 -2.77
N GLU A 260 -20.18 -0.10 -1.99
CA GLU A 260 -21.09 -1.08 -1.37
C GLU A 260 -21.94 -0.46 -0.26
N ALA A 261 -21.36 0.45 0.53
CA ALA A 261 -22.11 1.21 1.54
C ALA A 261 -23.12 2.18 0.91
N VAL A 262 -22.82 2.75 -0.25
CA VAL A 262 -23.78 3.58 -1.01
C VAL A 262 -24.92 2.72 -1.55
N ALA A 263 -24.61 1.56 -2.13
CA ALA A 263 -25.59 0.69 -2.77
C ALA A 263 -26.58 0.06 -1.77
N CYS A 264 -26.08 -0.38 -0.60
CA CYS A 264 -26.89 -1.12 0.37
C CYS A 264 -27.23 -0.32 1.63
N GLY A 265 -26.58 0.82 1.86
CA GLY A 265 -26.80 1.68 3.02
C GLY A 265 -26.55 0.97 4.35
N ARG A 266 -27.15 1.53 5.41
CA ARG A 266 -27.05 0.99 6.78
C ARG A 266 -27.65 -0.40 6.96
N ALA A 267 -28.39 -0.93 5.97
CA ALA A 267 -28.87 -2.30 6.02
C ALA A 267 -27.72 -3.30 6.16
N LEU A 268 -26.55 -3.02 5.56
CA LEU A 268 -25.34 -3.85 5.68
C LEU A 268 -24.88 -4.03 7.11
N ALA A 269 -25.06 -3.01 7.96
CA ALA A 269 -24.59 -2.99 9.34
C ALA A 269 -25.71 -3.16 10.38
N SER A 270 -26.98 -3.18 9.95
CA SER A 270 -28.15 -3.14 10.84
C SER A 270 -28.20 -4.28 11.86
N ARG A 271 -27.70 -5.47 11.51
CA ARG A 271 -27.75 -6.70 12.32
C ARG A 271 -26.42 -7.06 13.00
N LEU A 272 -25.43 -6.16 13.01
CA LEU A 272 -24.13 -6.43 13.63
C LEU A 272 -24.23 -6.39 15.16
N ALA A 273 -23.86 -7.51 15.79
CA ALA A 273 -23.78 -7.63 17.24
C ALA A 273 -22.59 -6.85 17.81
N LYS A 274 -21.45 -6.81 17.10
CA LYS A 274 -20.25 -6.10 17.54
C LYS A 274 -20.31 -4.62 17.13
N ARG A 275 -20.28 -3.74 18.12
CA ARG A 275 -20.25 -2.28 17.95
C ARG A 275 -19.11 -1.67 18.76
N SER A 276 -18.50 -0.62 18.25
CA SER A 276 -17.40 0.08 18.92
C SER A 276 -17.46 1.58 18.62
N VAL A 277 -16.95 2.40 19.54
CA VAL A 277 -16.92 3.86 19.39
C VAL A 277 -15.48 4.33 19.43
N VAL A 278 -15.08 5.16 18.46
CA VAL A 278 -13.83 5.92 18.48
C VAL A 278 -14.18 7.36 18.88
N ALA A 279 -14.09 7.64 20.19
CA ALA A 279 -14.45 8.94 20.76
C ALA A 279 -13.37 10.02 20.57
N GLY A 280 -12.13 9.63 20.26
CA GLY A 280 -10.99 10.53 20.09
C GLY A 280 -9.84 9.87 19.35
N LEU A 281 -8.92 10.69 18.85
CA LEU A 281 -7.77 10.25 18.05
C LEU A 281 -6.45 10.31 18.82
N GLN A 282 -6.46 10.81 20.06
CA GLN A 282 -5.26 11.07 20.86
C GLN A 282 -4.43 9.80 21.07
N ASP A 283 -5.09 8.67 21.32
CA ASP A 283 -4.40 7.38 21.51
C ASP A 283 -3.78 6.86 20.22
N GLY A 284 -4.44 7.11 19.07
CA GLY A 284 -3.88 6.78 17.76
C GLY A 284 -2.64 7.60 17.45
N HIS A 285 -2.72 8.92 17.64
CA HIS A 285 -1.57 9.82 17.48
C HIS A 285 -0.42 9.48 18.43
N ARG A 286 -0.71 9.21 19.71
CA ARG A 286 0.29 8.82 20.71
C ARG A 286 0.96 7.49 20.35
N ALA A 287 0.20 6.49 19.92
CA ALA A 287 0.74 5.18 19.58
C ALA A 287 1.65 5.22 18.33
N LEU A 288 1.37 6.12 17.39
CA LEU A 288 2.15 6.30 16.16
C LEU A 288 3.36 7.24 16.36
N GLY A 289 3.37 8.04 17.43
CA GLY A 289 4.46 8.95 17.80
C GLY A 289 5.46 8.29 18.76
N THR A 290 6.59 7.80 18.23
CA THR A 290 7.68 7.18 19.01
C THR A 290 8.98 7.99 19.03
N GLY A 291 9.02 9.09 18.28
CA GLY A 291 10.19 9.92 18.04
C GLY A 291 10.64 10.69 19.29
N ARG A 292 11.96 10.88 19.40
CA ARG A 292 12.58 11.74 20.40
C ARG A 292 13.62 12.63 19.71
N GLY A 293 13.77 13.85 20.20
CA GLY A 293 14.69 14.84 19.63
C GLY A 293 14.30 15.29 18.23
N ALA A 294 15.27 15.85 17.51
CA ALA A 294 15.06 16.36 16.15
C ALA A 294 14.85 15.24 15.12
N ALA A 295 14.01 15.51 14.10
CA ALA A 295 13.93 14.65 12.93
C ALA A 295 15.19 14.78 12.05
N ASP A 296 15.73 13.64 11.60
CA ASP A 296 16.80 13.59 10.60
C ASP A 296 16.25 13.67 9.18
N LEU A 297 15.01 13.22 8.99
CA LEU A 297 14.32 13.16 7.71
C LEU A 297 12.83 13.44 7.89
N VAL A 298 12.25 14.25 7.02
CA VAL A 298 10.80 14.32 6.82
C VAL A 298 10.44 13.46 5.62
N ALA A 299 9.58 12.47 5.82
CA ALA A 299 9.17 11.50 4.80
C ALA A 299 7.64 11.54 4.62
N ILE A 300 7.19 11.94 3.43
CA ILE A 300 5.77 12.01 3.07
C ILE A 300 5.51 11.10 1.85
N GLY A 301 4.31 10.54 1.74
CA GLY A 301 3.95 9.66 0.61
C GLY A 301 4.11 8.17 0.91
N CYS A 302 3.62 7.71 2.06
CA CYS A 302 3.42 6.29 2.32
C CYS A 302 1.95 6.04 2.69
N PRO A 303 1.10 5.47 1.81
CA PRO A 303 1.38 5.09 0.43
C PRO A 303 1.76 6.27 -0.46
N HIS A 304 2.39 6.00 -1.61
CA HIS A 304 2.92 7.02 -2.54
C HIS A 304 1.97 8.20 -2.75
N ALA A 305 2.56 9.40 -2.70
CA ALA A 305 1.86 10.65 -2.84
C ALA A 305 1.15 10.75 -4.22
N SER A 306 -0.06 11.30 -4.20
CA SER A 306 -0.88 11.60 -5.36
C SER A 306 -0.42 12.91 -6.02
N PRO A 307 -0.88 13.23 -7.24
CA PRO A 307 -0.66 14.54 -7.83
C PRO A 307 -1.18 15.69 -6.96
N ASP A 308 -2.30 15.48 -6.25
CA ASP A 308 -2.89 16.48 -5.36
C ASP A 308 -2.07 16.68 -4.08
N ASP A 309 -1.50 15.60 -3.53
CA ASP A 309 -0.54 15.67 -2.42
C ASP A 309 0.65 16.57 -2.80
N LEU A 310 1.17 16.43 -4.03
CA LEU A 310 2.28 17.25 -4.51
C LEU A 310 1.92 18.73 -4.66
N ARG A 311 0.72 19.05 -5.13
CA ARG A 311 0.25 20.44 -5.24
C ARG A 311 0.07 21.06 -3.87
N HIS A 312 -0.51 20.30 -2.92
CA HIS A 312 -0.68 20.74 -1.54
C HIS A 312 0.66 21.07 -0.89
N ILE A 313 1.61 20.13 -0.93
CA ILE A 313 2.95 20.31 -0.36
C ILE A 313 3.71 21.45 -1.05
N ALA A 314 3.59 21.59 -2.37
CA ALA A 314 4.19 22.72 -3.10
C ALA A 314 3.61 24.07 -2.67
N GLY A 315 2.31 24.12 -2.32
CA GLY A 315 1.67 25.30 -1.72
C GLY A 315 2.25 25.64 -0.35
N LEU A 316 2.36 24.64 0.53
CA LEU A 316 2.94 24.81 1.86
C LEU A 316 4.40 25.28 1.81
N LEU A 317 5.19 24.82 0.83
CA LEU A 317 6.59 25.18 0.70
C LEU A 317 6.85 26.50 -0.05
N LYS A 318 5.81 27.16 -0.57
CA LYS A 318 5.94 28.31 -1.49
C LYS A 318 6.86 29.40 -0.93
N GLY A 319 7.97 29.67 -1.63
CA GLY A 319 8.94 30.70 -1.29
C GLY A 319 9.89 30.34 -0.14
N ARG A 320 9.78 29.13 0.43
CA ARG A 320 10.56 28.68 1.59
C ARG A 320 11.46 27.51 1.20
N ARG A 321 12.62 27.38 1.87
CA ARG A 321 13.58 26.28 1.67
C ARG A 321 13.63 25.39 2.91
N VAL A 322 13.69 24.07 2.70
CA VAL A 322 13.81 23.09 3.76
C VAL A 322 15.21 23.10 4.37
N LYS A 323 15.29 22.93 5.69
CA LYS A 323 16.52 22.81 6.49
C LYS A 323 16.75 21.36 6.95
N THR A 324 15.68 20.61 7.15
CA THR A 324 15.72 19.15 7.31
C THR A 324 15.39 18.51 5.97
N PRO A 325 16.10 17.44 5.53
CA PRO A 325 15.76 16.73 4.30
C PRO A 325 14.27 16.38 4.24
N LEU A 326 13.61 16.72 3.13
CA LEU A 326 12.22 16.38 2.86
C LEU A 326 12.15 15.47 1.64
N TRP A 327 11.82 14.21 1.87
CA TRP A 327 11.60 13.21 0.83
C TRP A 327 10.10 12.99 0.64
N ILE A 328 9.64 13.18 -0.59
CA ILE A 328 8.26 12.91 -0.98
C ILE A 328 8.28 11.71 -1.92
N PHE A 329 7.78 10.59 -1.41
CA PHE A 329 7.76 9.31 -2.11
C PHE A 329 6.58 9.27 -3.09
N VAL A 330 6.88 9.07 -4.36
CA VAL A 330 5.92 9.15 -5.47
C VAL A 330 6.15 8.04 -6.48
N ALA A 331 5.07 7.58 -7.12
CA ALA A 331 5.21 6.76 -8.30
C ALA A 331 5.97 7.51 -9.41
N SER A 332 6.75 6.77 -10.22
CA SER A 332 7.51 7.34 -11.34
C SER A 332 6.60 8.09 -12.34
N ASP A 333 5.36 7.65 -12.50
CA ASP A 333 4.35 8.28 -13.34
C ASP A 333 3.81 9.59 -12.76
N VAL A 334 3.55 9.64 -11.46
CA VAL A 334 3.16 10.85 -10.74
C VAL A 334 4.29 11.88 -10.80
N ARG A 335 5.56 11.45 -10.65
CA ARG A 335 6.72 12.33 -10.85
C ARG A 335 6.77 12.92 -12.27
N ARG A 336 6.44 12.12 -13.30
CA ARG A 336 6.37 12.60 -14.69
C ARG A 336 5.23 13.60 -14.89
N GLN A 337 4.07 13.35 -14.29
CA GLN A 337 2.95 14.29 -14.30
C GLN A 337 3.31 15.61 -13.60
N ALA A 338 3.95 15.54 -12.44
CA ALA A 338 4.41 16.71 -11.69
C ALA A 338 5.45 17.54 -12.45
N LYS A 339 6.24 16.92 -13.33
CA LYS A 339 7.12 17.65 -14.26
C LYS A 339 6.31 18.44 -15.30
N LYS A 340 5.25 17.83 -15.85
CA LYS A 340 4.39 18.46 -16.87
C LYS A 340 3.59 19.64 -16.31
N ASP A 341 3.07 19.52 -15.08
CA ASP A 341 2.25 20.59 -14.46
C ASP A 341 3.06 21.61 -13.63
N GLY A 342 4.39 21.48 -13.61
CA GLY A 342 5.30 22.39 -12.92
C GLY A 342 5.42 22.18 -11.41
N SER A 343 4.66 21.26 -10.82
CA SER A 343 4.74 20.96 -9.37
C SER A 343 6.12 20.46 -8.96
N ALA A 344 6.75 19.62 -9.79
CA ALA A 344 8.10 19.11 -9.51
C ALA A 344 9.14 20.24 -9.44
N ALA A 345 9.03 21.25 -10.31
CA ALA A 345 9.93 22.40 -10.30
C ALA A 345 9.72 23.29 -9.06
N LYS A 346 8.47 23.47 -8.63
CA LYS A 346 8.14 24.22 -7.40
C LYS A 346 8.73 23.53 -6.16
N LEU A 347 8.54 22.21 -6.04
CA LEU A 347 9.07 21.41 -4.94
C LEU A 347 10.61 21.43 -4.91
N ALA A 348 11.25 21.29 -6.08
CA ALA A 348 12.71 21.33 -6.19
C ALA A 348 13.31 22.68 -5.75
N LYS A 349 12.65 23.81 -6.02
CA LYS A 349 13.10 25.15 -5.57
C LYS A 349 13.18 25.26 -4.04
N SER A 350 12.32 24.54 -3.34
CA SER A 350 12.31 24.48 -1.88
C SER A 350 13.32 23.48 -1.30
N GLY A 351 14.00 22.69 -2.14
CA GLY A 351 14.93 21.64 -1.70
C GLY A 351 14.25 20.30 -1.37
N ALA A 352 12.94 20.18 -1.58
CA ALA A 352 12.25 18.90 -1.43
C ALA A 352 12.64 17.93 -2.58
N ILE A 353 12.81 16.65 -2.24
CA ILE A 353 13.23 15.62 -3.19
C ILE A 353 12.06 14.68 -3.48
N LEU A 354 11.69 14.56 -4.75
CA LEU A 354 10.78 13.52 -5.21
C LEU A 354 11.55 12.20 -5.35
N VAL A 355 11.28 11.26 -4.45
CA VAL A 355 11.87 9.92 -4.44
C VAL A 355 10.90 8.95 -5.12
N SER A 356 11.36 8.19 -6.09
CA SER A 356 10.56 7.23 -6.85
C SER A 356 11.12 5.82 -6.73
N ASP A 357 10.36 4.84 -7.23
CA ASP A 357 10.74 3.42 -7.32
C ASP A 357 10.96 2.68 -5.98
N THR A 358 10.89 3.41 -4.86
CA THR A 358 11.05 2.89 -3.50
C THR A 358 10.03 3.51 -2.55
N CYS A 359 9.88 2.94 -1.36
CA CYS A 359 9.06 3.46 -0.27
C CYS A 359 9.89 3.50 1.02
N ILE A 360 9.65 4.51 1.88
CA ILE A 360 10.38 4.69 3.14
C ILE A 360 10.41 3.44 4.03
N VAL A 361 9.34 2.63 4.01
CA VAL A 361 9.21 1.41 4.82
C VAL A 361 10.17 0.30 4.38
N VAL A 362 10.59 0.30 3.12
CA VAL A 362 11.41 -0.76 2.51
C VAL A 362 12.79 -0.27 2.05
N SER A 363 13.12 0.99 2.34
CA SER A 363 14.46 1.56 2.19
C SER A 363 15.37 1.15 3.35
N PRO A 364 16.69 0.97 3.15
CA PRO A 364 17.63 0.58 4.20
C PRO A 364 18.00 1.76 5.12
N LEU A 365 17.05 2.22 5.95
CA LEU A 365 17.20 3.47 6.73
C LEU A 365 18.39 3.48 7.70
N LYS A 366 18.70 2.32 8.29
CA LYS A 366 19.88 2.17 9.17
C LYS A 366 21.18 2.44 8.42
N GLU A 367 21.31 1.92 7.20
CA GLU A 367 22.49 2.14 6.33
C GLU A 367 22.56 3.59 5.86
N LEU A 368 21.43 4.28 5.78
CA LEU A 368 21.33 5.71 5.49
C LEU A 368 21.59 6.61 6.72
N GLY A 369 21.83 6.03 7.90
CA GLY A 369 22.11 6.77 9.13
C GLY A 369 20.91 7.54 9.71
N VAL A 370 19.69 7.23 9.27
CA VAL A 370 18.46 7.89 9.72
C VAL A 370 18.04 7.31 11.07
N LYS A 371 17.88 8.15 12.10
CA LYS A 371 17.45 7.71 13.45
C LYS A 371 16.03 8.14 13.79
N THR A 372 15.63 9.34 13.34
CA THR A 372 14.29 9.88 13.59
C THR A 372 13.66 10.40 12.30
N VAL A 373 12.41 10.01 12.03
CA VAL A 373 11.63 10.41 10.85
C VAL A 373 10.39 11.20 11.29
N ALA A 374 10.10 12.34 10.65
CA ALA A 374 8.79 12.97 10.73
C ALA A 374 7.92 12.56 9.52
N THR A 375 6.67 12.16 9.74
CA THR A 375 5.79 11.68 8.68
C THR A 375 4.31 11.94 9.00
N ASP A 376 3.52 12.18 7.95
CA ASP A 376 2.06 12.25 8.01
C ASP A 376 1.38 10.90 7.76
N SER A 377 2.19 9.85 7.57
CA SER A 377 1.72 8.51 7.27
C SER A 377 1.65 7.65 8.53
N ALA A 378 0.43 7.26 8.91
CA ALA A 378 0.23 6.27 9.96
C ALA A 378 0.82 4.89 9.58
N LYS A 379 0.80 4.52 8.30
CA LYS A 379 1.41 3.26 7.83
C LYS A 379 2.93 3.28 7.98
N ALA A 380 3.58 4.37 7.61
CA ALA A 380 5.02 4.53 7.85
C ALA A 380 5.31 4.56 9.36
N ALA A 381 4.57 5.38 10.12
CA ALA A 381 4.74 5.48 11.57
C ALA A 381 4.58 4.15 12.30
N PHE A 382 3.71 3.27 11.81
CA PHE A 382 3.54 1.92 12.34
C PHE A 382 4.73 0.99 12.06
N TYR A 383 5.24 0.96 10.82
CA TYR A 383 6.27 0.00 10.42
C TYR A 383 7.70 0.46 10.70
N LEU A 384 7.97 1.76 10.66
CA LEU A 384 9.33 2.29 10.76
C LEU A 384 10.03 1.90 12.09
N PRO A 385 9.40 1.99 13.27
CA PRO A 385 10.04 1.58 14.52
C PRO A 385 10.38 0.10 14.55
N SER A 386 9.48 -0.78 14.11
CA SER A 386 9.68 -2.23 14.19
C SER A 386 10.62 -2.76 13.09
N HIS A 387 10.57 -2.19 11.89
CA HIS A 387 11.42 -2.62 10.77
C HIS A 387 12.84 -2.05 10.86
N HIS A 388 12.98 -0.79 11.30
CA HIS A 388 14.23 -0.06 11.21
C HIS A 388 14.77 0.45 12.55
N GLY A 389 14.02 0.32 13.65
CA GLY A 389 14.44 0.85 14.95
C GLY A 389 14.56 2.37 14.97
N VAL A 390 13.84 3.06 14.08
CA VAL A 390 13.85 4.53 13.99
C VAL A 390 12.68 5.13 14.76
N GLY A 391 12.92 6.25 15.44
CA GLY A 391 11.87 7.02 16.11
C GLY A 391 11.00 7.75 15.08
N VAL A 392 9.70 7.91 15.38
CA VAL A 392 8.78 8.60 14.47
C VAL A 392 8.03 9.76 15.13
N HIS A 393 8.13 10.94 14.53
CA HIS A 393 7.21 12.05 14.78
C HIS A 393 6.03 11.92 13.80
N PHE A 394 4.84 11.65 14.32
CA PHE A 394 3.63 11.51 13.53
C PHE A 394 2.73 12.74 13.73
N GLY A 395 2.28 13.35 12.63
CA GLY A 395 1.49 14.59 12.69
C GLY A 395 0.93 15.00 11.33
N ALA A 396 0.26 16.15 11.25
CA ALA A 396 -0.32 16.61 9.99
C ALA A 396 0.76 16.89 8.93
N THR A 397 0.37 16.87 7.65
CA THR A 397 1.27 17.22 6.53
C THR A 397 1.87 18.60 6.73
N GLU A 398 1.08 19.55 7.23
CA GLU A 398 1.48 20.91 7.59
C GLU A 398 2.59 20.90 8.65
N ASP A 399 2.43 20.12 9.73
CA ASP A 399 3.42 20.02 10.81
C ASP A 399 4.72 19.38 10.31
N CYS A 400 4.61 18.37 9.44
CA CYS A 400 5.77 17.74 8.80
C CYS A 400 6.52 18.73 7.90
N VAL A 401 5.80 19.53 7.11
CA VAL A 401 6.41 20.57 6.28
C VAL A 401 7.06 21.65 7.15
N GLU A 402 6.41 22.09 8.24
CA GLU A 402 7.01 23.04 9.18
C GLU A 402 8.26 22.47 9.87
N THR A 403 8.26 21.19 10.21
CA THR A 403 9.44 20.47 10.70
C THR A 403 10.58 20.52 9.68
N ALA A 404 10.26 20.31 8.39
CA ALA A 404 11.23 20.40 7.31
C ALA A 404 11.84 21.81 7.19
N LEU A 405 11.04 22.85 7.43
CA LEU A 405 11.45 24.26 7.28
C LEU A 405 12.21 24.82 8.49
N ARG A 406 11.87 24.38 9.71
CA ARG A 406 12.48 24.89 10.96
C ARG A 406 13.85 24.29 11.24
N GLY A 407 14.11 23.03 10.84
CA GLY A 407 15.36 22.33 11.12
C GLY A 407 15.37 21.66 12.50
N LYS A 408 16.54 21.19 12.95
CA LYS A 408 16.73 20.37 14.17
C LYS A 408 16.41 21.05 15.51
N HIS A 409 15.85 22.25 15.52
CA HIS A 409 15.58 23.04 16.75
C HIS A 409 14.10 23.35 17.00
N GLY A 410 13.17 22.70 16.29
CA GLY A 410 11.73 22.81 16.56
C GLY A 410 11.16 21.49 17.03
N ALA A 411 11.18 21.24 18.33
CA ALA A 411 10.33 20.27 19.01
C ALA A 411 9.43 21.03 19.97
#